data_AF-A0A8S9TX93-F1
#
_entry.id   AF-A0A8S9TX93-F1
#
_cell.length_a   1.000
_cell.length_b   1.000
_cell.length_c   1.000
_cell.angle_alpha   90.00
_cell.angle_beta   90.00
_cell.angle_gamma   90.00
#
_symmetry.space_group_name_H-M   'P 1'
#
loop_
_entity.id
_entity.type
_entity.pdbx_description
1 polymer ?
#
loop_
_entity_poly.entity_id
_entity_poly.type
_entity_poly.pdbx_seq_one_letter_code
_entity_poly.pdbx_strand_id
1 'polypeptide(L)'
;MLLTGKSEDVPKKYNAPIHPAGAGKPAKLTASNMVFSSTTITAGNARGIVVETGMNTRVGSIAALLQAKSGTDASAEKKWTRNPLGGCIAKHRPKLTPLQRALHSIEYVMGLIAVGVAILVFIVDPRA
;
A
#
# COMPACT_ATOMS: atom_id res chain seq x y z
N MET A 1 -8.94 -17.43 -6.64
CA MET A 1 -9.29 -16.15 -7.30
C MET A 1 -8.68 -14.95 -6.56
N LEU A 2 -8.01 -14.04 -7.28
CA LEU A 2 -7.32 -12.86 -6.72
C LEU A 2 -8.25 -11.82 -6.06
N LEU A 3 -9.49 -11.69 -6.53
CA LEU A 3 -10.40 -10.62 -6.09
C LEU A 3 -11.30 -10.99 -4.90
N THR A 4 -11.62 -12.28 -4.72
CA THR A 4 -12.57 -12.75 -3.70
C THR A 4 -12.01 -13.82 -2.78
N GLY A 5 -10.81 -14.33 -3.06
CA GLY A 5 -10.19 -15.42 -2.31
C GLY A 5 -10.87 -16.80 -2.50
N LYS A 6 -11.89 -16.93 -3.36
CA LYS A 6 -12.54 -18.24 -3.61
C LYS A 6 -11.68 -19.13 -4.51
N SER A 7 -11.61 -20.43 -4.16
CA SER A 7 -10.91 -21.44 -4.96
C SER A 7 -11.79 -22.03 -6.06
N GLU A 8 -13.10 -22.06 -5.85
CA GLU A 8 -14.06 -22.60 -6.80
C GLU A 8 -14.31 -21.66 -7.98
N ASP A 9 -14.45 -22.26 -9.16
CA ASP A 9 -14.82 -21.56 -10.38
C ASP A 9 -16.28 -21.12 -10.31
N VAL A 10 -16.52 -19.86 -10.71
CA VAL A 10 -17.86 -19.28 -10.68
C VAL A 10 -18.34 -19.03 -12.12
N PRO A 11 -19.39 -19.74 -12.58
CA PRO A 11 -19.89 -19.57 -13.92
C PRO A 11 -20.52 -18.18 -14.12
N LYS A 12 -20.25 -17.59 -15.28
CA LYS A 12 -20.80 -16.29 -15.70
C LYS A 12 -21.89 -16.52 -16.73
N LYS A 13 -23.02 -15.82 -16.56
CA LYS A 13 -24.17 -15.89 -17.48
C LYS A 13 -24.43 -14.49 -18.02
N TYR A 14 -24.73 -14.35 -19.30
CA TYR A 14 -25.06 -13.04 -19.88
C TYR A 14 -26.45 -12.56 -19.43
N ASN A 15 -27.39 -13.50 -19.26
CA ASN A 15 -28.76 -13.25 -18.82
C ASN A 15 -28.97 -13.73 -17.37
N ALA A 16 -28.10 -13.35 -16.44
CA ALA A 16 -28.50 -13.48 -15.03
C ALA A 16 -29.38 -12.29 -14.62
N PRO A 17 -30.43 -12.53 -13.82
CA PRO A 17 -31.27 -11.46 -13.31
C PRO A 17 -30.40 -10.48 -12.53
N ILE A 18 -30.49 -9.21 -12.91
CA ILE A 18 -30.02 -8.10 -12.07
C ILE A 18 -31.00 -8.09 -10.90
N HIS A 19 -30.70 -8.81 -9.83
CA HIS A 19 -31.43 -8.59 -8.58
C HIS A 19 -30.97 -7.21 -8.08
N PRO A 20 -31.80 -6.15 -8.15
CA PRO A 20 -31.54 -4.99 -7.31
C PRO A 20 -31.45 -5.51 -5.88
N ALA A 21 -30.57 -4.92 -5.08
CA ALA A 21 -30.42 -5.27 -3.68
C ALA A 21 -31.79 -5.19 -2.97
N GLY A 22 -32.51 -6.31 -2.93
CA GLY A 22 -33.74 -6.45 -2.18
C GLY A 22 -33.38 -6.29 -0.71
N ALA A 23 -34.16 -5.47 -0.01
CA ALA A 23 -34.00 -5.13 1.40
C ALA A 23 -33.56 -6.36 2.23
N GLY A 24 -32.31 -6.37 2.69
CA GLY A 24 -31.82 -7.34 3.67
C GLY A 24 -30.82 -8.39 3.21
N LYS A 25 -30.40 -8.47 1.93
CA LYS A 25 -29.27 -9.32 1.53
C LYS A 25 -28.03 -8.49 1.20
N PRO A 26 -26.83 -8.86 1.69
CA PRO A 26 -25.61 -8.12 1.36
C PRO A 26 -25.41 -8.12 -0.15
N ALA A 27 -25.12 -6.94 -0.70
CA ALA A 27 -24.82 -6.77 -2.12
C ALA A 27 -23.79 -7.83 -2.52
N LYS A 28 -24.17 -8.72 -3.44
CA LYS A 28 -23.30 -9.82 -3.87
C LYS A 28 -22.00 -9.20 -4.35
N LEU A 29 -20.90 -9.53 -3.67
CA LEU A 29 -19.59 -8.97 -3.95
C LEU A 29 -19.30 -9.06 -5.44
N THR A 30 -19.53 -10.19 -6.11
CA THR A 30 -19.37 -10.32 -7.57
C THR A 30 -20.70 -10.46 -8.31
N ALA A 31 -20.96 -9.56 -9.26
CA ALA A 31 -22.08 -9.74 -10.19
C ALA A 31 -21.84 -10.97 -11.07
N SER A 32 -22.92 -11.70 -11.38
CA SER A 32 -22.87 -12.91 -12.21
C SER A 32 -22.64 -12.62 -13.69
N ASN A 33 -22.89 -11.38 -14.14
CA ASN A 33 -22.81 -10.97 -15.56
C ASN A 33 -21.57 -10.11 -15.85
N MET A 34 -20.73 -9.84 -14.84
CA MET A 34 -19.53 -9.02 -15.00
C MET A 34 -18.26 -9.84 -14.82
N VAL A 35 -17.23 -9.46 -15.57
CA VAL A 35 -15.86 -9.99 -15.51
C VAL A 35 -14.95 -8.90 -14.95
N PHE A 36 -13.94 -9.30 -14.17
CA PHE A 36 -13.03 -8.36 -13.50
C PHE A 36 -11.62 -8.50 -14.05
N SER A 37 -10.87 -7.39 -14.12
CA SER A 37 -9.55 -7.33 -14.78
C SER A 37 -8.48 -8.27 -14.19
N SER A 38 -8.61 -8.70 -12.93
CA SER A 38 -7.63 -9.56 -12.24
C SER A 38 -8.06 -11.03 -12.19
N THR A 39 -9.03 -11.45 -13.01
CA THR A 39 -9.54 -12.83 -13.03
C THR A 39 -9.29 -13.49 -14.38
N THR A 40 -8.92 -14.77 -14.37
CA THR A 40 -8.68 -15.59 -15.58
C THR A 40 -9.92 -16.41 -15.92
N ILE A 41 -10.15 -16.65 -17.21
CA ILE A 41 -11.22 -17.52 -17.71
C ILE A 41 -10.72 -18.97 -17.65
N THR A 42 -11.45 -19.86 -16.98
CA THR A 42 -11.05 -21.28 -16.84
C THR A 42 -11.60 -22.15 -17.96
N ALA A 43 -12.81 -21.85 -18.46
CA ALA A 43 -13.39 -22.55 -19.60
C ALA A 43 -14.35 -21.66 -20.40
N GLY A 44 -14.36 -21.87 -21.73
CA GLY A 44 -15.28 -21.21 -22.66
C GLY A 44 -14.77 -19.89 -23.23
N ASN A 45 -15.57 -19.31 -24.14
CA ASN A 45 -15.32 -18.02 -24.76
C ASN A 45 -16.46 -17.06 -24.42
N ALA A 46 -16.11 -15.79 -24.17
CA ALA A 46 -17.07 -14.75 -23.87
C ALA A 46 -16.76 -13.49 -24.69
N ARG A 47 -17.82 -12.76 -25.04
CA ARG A 47 -17.74 -11.39 -25.55
C ARG A 47 -18.40 -10.47 -24.55
N GLY A 48 -17.86 -9.28 -24.39
CA GLY A 48 -18.36 -8.29 -23.44
C GLY A 48 -17.93 -6.90 -23.82
N ILE A 49 -18.58 -5.92 -23.19
CA ILE A 49 -18.27 -4.50 -23.33
C ILE A 49 -17.47 -4.09 -22.09
N VAL A 50 -16.44 -3.27 -22.30
CA VAL A 50 -15.66 -2.71 -21.19
C VAL A 50 -16.49 -1.60 -20.53
N VAL A 51 -16.82 -1.79 -19.25
CA VAL A 51 -17.61 -0.82 -18.47
C VAL A 51 -16.73 0.16 -17.71
N GLU A 52 -15.58 -0.31 -17.21
CA GLU A 52 -14.64 0.48 -16.41
C GLU A 52 -13.19 0.10 -16.73
N THR A 53 -12.28 1.07 -16.61
CA THR A 53 -10.83 0.90 -16.87
C THR A 53 -9.98 1.57 -15.78
N GLY A 54 -8.74 1.10 -15.60
CA GLY A 54 -7.80 1.69 -14.66
C GLY A 54 -8.28 1.66 -13.20
N MET A 55 -8.10 2.79 -12.50
CA MET A 55 -8.47 2.94 -11.08
C MET A 55 -9.97 2.95 -10.81
N ASN A 56 -10.78 3.15 -11.84
CA ASN A 56 -12.24 3.08 -11.73
C ASN A 56 -12.75 1.63 -11.67
N THR A 57 -11.94 0.64 -12.06
CA THR A 57 -12.30 -0.77 -11.87
C THR A 57 -12.27 -1.12 -10.39
N ARG A 58 -13.01 -2.15 -9.99
CA ARG A 58 -13.00 -2.61 -8.60
C ARG A 58 -11.61 -2.95 -8.04
N VAL A 59 -10.75 -3.60 -8.83
CA VAL A 59 -9.36 -3.91 -8.41
C VAL A 59 -8.56 -2.61 -8.29
N GLY A 60 -8.76 -1.68 -9.23
CA GLY A 60 -8.17 -0.35 -9.21
C GLY A 60 -8.58 0.48 -7.99
N SER A 61 -9.85 0.42 -7.58
CA SER A 61 -10.31 1.11 -6.37
C SER A 61 -9.65 0.55 -5.11
N ILE A 62 -9.45 -0.77 -5.04
CA ILE A 62 -8.69 -1.40 -3.95
C ILE A 62 -7.22 -0.94 -3.98
N ALA A 63 -6.60 -0.88 -5.15
CA ALA A 63 -5.24 -0.38 -5.30
C ALA A 63 -5.10 1.09 -4.88
N ALA A 64 -6.06 1.94 -5.24
CA ALA A 64 -6.10 3.34 -4.84
C ALA A 64 -6.21 3.49 -3.31
N LEU A 65 -7.07 2.68 -2.66
CA LEU A 65 -7.18 2.65 -1.20
C LEU A 65 -5.89 2.17 -0.52
N LEU A 66 -5.22 1.17 -1.10
CA LEU A 66 -3.93 0.68 -0.57
C LEU A 66 -2.83 1.73 -0.70
N GLN A 67 -2.76 2.45 -1.82
CA GLN A 67 -1.81 3.55 -2.02
C GLN A 67 -2.09 4.70 -1.05
N ALA A 68 -3.36 5.06 -0.84
CA ALA A 68 -3.74 6.06 0.15
C ALA A 68 -3.31 5.65 1.57
N LYS A 69 -3.42 4.37 1.93
CA LYS A 69 -3.00 3.84 3.24
C LYS A 69 -1.48 3.63 3.36
N SER A 70 -0.78 3.34 2.26
CA SER A 70 0.65 3.06 2.28
C SER A 70 1.51 4.30 2.50
N GLY A 71 0.94 5.50 2.55
CA GLY A 71 1.68 6.73 2.84
C GLY A 71 2.79 7.00 1.82
N THR A 72 2.66 6.43 0.62
CA THR A 72 3.53 6.75 -0.49
C THR A 72 2.96 8.01 -1.14
N ASP A 73 3.30 9.14 -0.56
CA ASP A 73 3.43 10.44 -1.22
C ASP A 73 2.39 10.79 -2.30
N ALA A 74 1.10 10.64 -2.03
CA ALA A 74 0.04 11.37 -2.73
C ALA A 74 -0.03 12.85 -2.27
N SER A 75 1.06 13.36 -1.70
CA SER A 75 1.34 14.76 -1.42
C SER A 75 2.76 15.08 -1.89
N ALA A 76 3.01 14.87 -3.18
CA ALA A 76 3.88 15.79 -3.91
C ALA A 76 3.12 17.11 -4.19
N GLU A 77 2.45 17.67 -3.16
CA GLU A 77 2.07 19.07 -3.20
C GLU A 77 3.35 19.87 -3.11
N LYS A 78 3.59 20.65 -4.17
CA LYS A 78 4.74 21.51 -4.40
C LYS A 78 4.86 22.57 -3.30
N LYS A 79 5.29 22.20 -2.11
CA LYS A 79 5.73 23.17 -1.11
C LYS A 79 7.18 23.49 -1.43
N TRP A 80 7.40 24.66 -2.00
CA TRP A 80 8.68 25.33 -2.15
C TRP A 80 9.36 25.42 -0.77
N THR A 81 10.11 24.38 -0.39
CA THR A 81 10.82 24.32 0.88
C THR A 81 12.20 24.92 0.66
N ARG A 82 12.43 26.07 1.31
CA ARG A 82 13.66 26.86 1.28
C ARG A 82 14.93 26.12 1.76
N ASN A 83 14.86 24.87 2.21
CA ASN A 83 16.01 24.09 2.67
C ASN A 83 16.20 22.79 1.85
N PRO A 84 17.17 22.72 0.92
CA PRO A 84 17.41 21.55 0.09
C PRO A 84 17.86 20.31 0.89
N LEU A 85 18.53 20.50 2.03
CA LEU A 85 18.96 19.40 2.90
C LEU A 85 17.79 18.68 3.60
N GLY A 86 16.76 19.42 4.03
CA GLY A 86 15.63 18.85 4.78
C GLY A 86 14.74 17.95 3.94
N GLY A 87 14.61 18.26 2.64
CA GLY A 87 13.84 17.44 1.69
C GLY A 87 14.49 16.08 1.39
N CYS A 88 15.82 16.03 1.32
CA CYS A 88 16.56 14.76 1.12
C CYS A 88 16.45 13.84 2.35
N ILE A 89 16.52 14.40 3.56
CA ILE A 89 16.41 13.65 4.82
C ILE A 89 14.98 13.15 5.04
N ALA A 90 13.96 13.92 4.65
CA ALA A 90 12.55 13.51 4.76
C ALA A 90 12.18 12.41 3.76
N LYS A 91 12.76 12.42 2.55
CA LYS A 91 12.49 11.40 1.51
C LYS A 91 13.07 10.02 1.83
N HIS A 92 14.03 9.95 2.77
CA HIS A 92 14.68 8.71 3.21
C HIS A 92 14.16 8.21 4.56
N ARG A 93 12.89 8.47 4.90
CA ARG A 93 12.21 7.82 6.04
C ARG A 93 11.39 6.63 5.56
N PRO A 94 12.00 5.47 5.21
CA PRO A 94 11.22 4.29 4.88
C PRO A 94 10.38 3.88 6.09
N LYS A 95 9.22 3.28 5.85
CA LYS A 95 8.47 2.56 6.88
C LYS A 95 9.35 1.42 7.40
N LEU A 96 10.06 1.67 8.51
CA LEU A 96 10.93 0.69 9.13
C LEU A 96 10.12 -0.54 9.52
N THR A 97 10.68 -1.73 9.27
CA THR A 97 10.11 -2.98 9.75
C THR A 97 10.12 -2.98 11.30
N PRO A 98 9.23 -3.75 11.97
CA PRO A 98 9.15 -3.75 13.43
C PRO A 98 10.49 -4.06 14.10
N LEU A 99 11.31 -4.91 13.47
CA LEU A 99 12.65 -5.23 13.92
C LEU A 99 13.60 -4.02 13.84
N GLN A 100 13.55 -3.26 12.75
CA GLN A 100 14.43 -2.10 12.53
C GLN A 100 14.07 -0.92 13.44
N ARG A 101 12.80 -0.80 13.84
CA ARG A 101 12.37 0.21 14.83
C ARG A 101 12.93 -0.09 16.23
N ALA A 102 12.96 -1.35 16.62
CA ALA A 102 13.56 -1.78 17.87
C ALA A 102 15.10 -1.61 17.84
N LEU A 103 15.73 -1.99 16.74
CA LEU A 103 17.19 -1.89 16.58
C LEU A 103 17.68 -0.43 16.53
N HIS A 104 16.98 0.45 15.82
CA HIS A 104 17.29 1.89 15.79
C HIS A 104 17.23 2.55 17.17
N SER A 105 16.38 2.05 18.07
CA SER A 105 16.32 2.57 19.46
C SER A 105 17.55 2.17 20.28
N ILE A 106 18.07 0.95 20.07
CA ILE A 106 19.28 0.47 20.76
C ILE A 106 20.52 1.15 20.18
N GLU A 107 20.57 1.28 18.85
CA GLU A 107 21.68 1.91 18.12
C GLU A 107 21.84 3.38 18.51
N TYR A 108 20.74 4.15 18.61
CA TYR A 108 20.81 5.55 19.02
C TYR A 108 21.31 5.73 20.47
N VAL A 109 20.88 4.86 21.38
CA VAL A 109 21.32 4.91 22.79
C VAL A 109 22.81 4.56 22.91
N MET A 110 23.24 3.49 22.26
CA MET A 110 24.67 3.10 22.26
C MET A 110 25.54 4.14 21.56
N GLY A 111 25.05 4.74 20.47
CA GLY A 111 25.74 5.82 19.76
C GLY A 111 25.96 7.07 20.61
N LEU A 112 24.93 7.52 21.34
CA LEU A 112 25.06 8.67 22.25
C LEU A 112 26.06 8.42 23.39
N ILE A 113 26.02 7.22 23.97
CA ILE A 113 26.96 6.84 25.04
C ILE A 113 28.39 6.82 24.50
N ALA A 114 28.62 6.24 23.32
CA ALA A 114 29.94 6.19 22.70
C ALA A 114 30.51 7.58 22.41
N VAL A 115 29.70 8.49 21.86
CA VAL A 115 30.11 9.88 21.61
C VAL A 115 30.38 10.62 22.92
N GLY A 116 29.56 10.40 23.95
CA GLY A 116 29.78 10.99 25.27
C GLY A 116 31.11 10.57 25.91
N VAL A 117 31.45 9.28 25.84
CA VAL A 117 32.74 8.76 26.33
C VAL A 117 33.90 9.30 25.50
N ALA A 118 33.76 9.38 24.17
CA ALA A 118 34.79 9.93 23.29
C ALA A 118 35.10 11.40 23.64
N ILE A 119 34.07 12.22 23.88
CA ILE A 119 34.23 13.61 24.31
C ILE A 119 34.90 13.69 25.68
N LEU A 120 34.51 12.83 26.63
CA LEU A 120 35.10 12.79 27.97
C LEU A 120 36.60 12.47 27.90
N VAL A 121 36.98 11.45 27.13
CA VAL A 121 38.40 11.08 26.92
C VAL A 121 39.16 12.24 26.28
N PHE A 122 38.58 12.91 25.29
CA PHE A 122 39.23 14.04 24.60
C PHE A 122 39.44 15.26 25.50
N ILE A 123 38.55 15.49 26.47
CA ILE A 123 38.70 16.56 27.48
C ILE A 123 39.74 16.21 28.54
N VAL A 124 39.83 14.93 28.91
CA VAL A 124 40.78 14.44 29.93
C VAL A 124 42.22 14.38 29.37
N ASP A 125 42.39 14.00 28.11
CA ASP A 125 43.68 13.97 27.41
C ASP A 125 43.73 14.94 26.22
N PRO A 126 43.78 16.27 26.44
CA PRO A 126 43.87 17.26 25.36
C PRO A 126 45.26 17.33 24.70
N ARG A 127 46.09 16.28 24.86
CA ARG A 127 47.53 16.29 24.57
C ARG A 127 48.06 15.10 23.76
N ALA A 128 47.19 14.47 22.96
CA ALA A 128 47.61 13.63 21.82
C ALA A 128 47.49 14.40 20.51
#